data_AF-A0A412I1X3-F1
#
_entry.id   AF-A0A412I1X3-F1
#
_cell.length_a   1.000
_cell.length_b   1.000
_cell.length_c   1.000
_cell.angle_alpha   90.00
_cell.angle_beta   90.00
_cell.angle_gamma   90.00
#
_symmetry.space_group_name_H-M   'P 1'
#
loop_
_entity.id
_entity.type
_entity.pdbx_description
1 polymer ?
#
loop_
_entity_poly.entity_id
_entity_poly.type
_entity_poly.pdbx_seq_one_letter_code
_entity_poly.pdbx_strand_id
1 'polypeptide(L)'
;MNRYEIFRSLKHLEENVSQHELIGVAYGETIDDAADEIDECIKADLIADEDNIYAEYNVDVKPFDPAVLELEQYEYAASGILYPADSNAPENIIHEYGIKELKCEN
;
A
#
# COMPACT_ATOMS: atom_id res chain seq x y z
N MET A 1 -12.55 -14.81 8.52
CA MET A 1 -12.42 -13.56 7.75
C MET A 1 -11.36 -12.73 8.45
N ASN A 2 -10.23 -12.57 7.80
CA ASN A 2 -9.10 -11.80 8.28
C ASN A 2 -9.34 -10.32 7.96
N ARG A 3 -8.69 -9.47 8.74
CA ARG A 3 -8.67 -8.03 8.53
C ARG A 3 -7.26 -7.63 8.12
N TYR A 4 -7.14 -6.92 7.01
CA TYR A 4 -5.88 -6.43 6.48
C TYR A 4 -5.84 -4.92 6.65
N GLU A 5 -4.96 -4.42 7.50
CA GLU A 5 -4.77 -2.98 7.70
C GLU A 5 -3.68 -2.46 6.75
N ILE A 6 -4.01 -1.48 5.90
CA ILE A 6 -3.10 -0.92 4.91
C ILE A 6 -2.51 0.40 5.44
N PHE A 7 -1.20 0.44 5.58
CA PHE A 7 -0.46 1.57 6.09
C PHE A 7 0.42 2.19 5.01
N ARG A 8 0.33 3.51 4.82
CA ARG A 8 1.20 4.26 3.91
C ARG A 8 2.51 4.67 4.58
N SER A 9 3.62 4.41 3.91
CA SER A 9 4.92 5.00 4.26
C SER A 9 5.07 6.41 3.68
N LEU A 10 5.80 7.27 4.39
CA LEU A 10 6.17 8.60 3.94
C LEU A 10 7.30 8.61 2.90
N LYS A 11 8.13 7.55 2.88
CA LYS A 11 9.25 7.38 1.94
C LYS A 11 9.41 5.90 1.62
N HIS A 12 10.17 5.21 2.47
CA HIS A 12 10.40 3.78 2.38
C HIS A 12 9.74 3.06 3.53
N LEU A 13 9.28 1.85 3.25
CA LEU A 13 8.63 1.01 4.24
C LEU A 13 9.50 0.78 5.49
N GLU A 14 10.82 0.67 5.35
CA GLU A 14 11.78 0.51 6.45
C GLU A 14 12.01 1.80 7.26
N GLU A 15 11.65 2.96 6.72
CA GLU A 15 11.88 4.26 7.34
C GLU A 15 10.63 4.78 8.05
N ASN A 16 10.81 5.33 9.25
CA ASN A 16 9.71 5.98 9.99
C ASN A 16 8.50 5.07 10.21
N VAL A 17 8.76 3.79 10.51
CA VAL A 17 7.79 2.74 10.79
C VAL A 17 6.70 3.16 11.81
N SER A 18 7.06 4.03 12.76
CA SER A 18 6.14 4.60 13.77
C SER A 18 5.25 5.75 13.27
N GLN A 19 5.54 6.30 12.10
CA GLN A 19 4.82 7.41 11.46
C GLN A 19 3.98 6.94 10.26
N HIS A 20 3.93 5.63 10.00
CA HIS A 20 3.08 5.11 8.94
C HIS A 20 1.60 5.38 9.26
N GLU A 21 0.87 5.83 8.25
CA GLU A 21 -0.51 6.25 8.39
C GLU A 21 -1.45 5.14 7.91
N LEU A 22 -2.46 4.79 8.70
CA LEU A 22 -3.50 3.86 8.29
C LEU A 22 -4.41 4.54 7.26
N ILE A 23 -4.35 4.09 6.00
CA ILE A 23 -5.13 4.66 4.90
C ILE A 23 -6.43 3.89 4.64
N GLY A 24 -6.48 2.61 5.01
CA GLY A 24 -7.58 1.73 4.68
C GLY A 24 -7.53 0.42 5.43
N VAL A 25 -8.65 -0.29 5.39
CA VAL A 25 -8.80 -1.62 5.95
C VAL A 25 -9.55 -2.46 4.95
N ALA A 26 -8.99 -3.63 4.62
CA ALA A 26 -9.61 -4.61 3.76
C ALA A 26 -10.01 -5.87 4.54
N TYR A 27 -11.04 -6.58 4.07
CA TYR A 27 -11.48 -7.84 4.67
C TYR A 27 -11.51 -8.97 3.64
N GLY A 28 -11.00 -10.14 4.03
CA GLY A 28 -10.98 -11.32 3.16
C GLY A 28 -10.64 -12.60 3.93
N GLU A 29 -10.89 -13.77 3.35
CA GLU A 29 -10.40 -15.03 3.93
C GLU A 29 -8.89 -15.15 3.74
N THR A 30 -8.37 -14.67 2.62
CA THR A 30 -6.95 -14.58 2.27
C THR A 30 -6.58 -13.19 1.76
N ILE A 31 -5.29 -12.90 1.61
CA ILE A 31 -4.80 -11.65 1.03
C ILE A 31 -5.26 -11.50 -0.42
N ASP A 32 -5.37 -12.61 -1.16
CA ASP A 32 -5.86 -12.64 -2.54
C ASP A 32 -7.35 -12.25 -2.61
N ASP A 33 -8.17 -12.72 -1.65
CA ASP A 33 -9.58 -12.32 -1.56
C ASP A 33 -9.74 -10.83 -1.21
N ALA A 34 -8.81 -10.29 -0.41
CA ALA A 34 -8.79 -8.89 -0.01
C ALA A 34 -8.07 -7.98 -1.02
N ALA A 35 -7.43 -8.53 -2.06
CA ALA A 35 -6.55 -7.79 -2.96
C ALA A 35 -7.27 -6.66 -3.72
N ASP A 36 -8.51 -6.89 -4.16
CA ASP A 36 -9.33 -5.90 -4.87
C ASP A 36 -9.66 -4.70 -3.95
N GLU A 37 -9.99 -4.96 -2.68
CA GLU A 37 -10.29 -3.93 -1.69
C GLU A 37 -9.01 -3.19 -1.25
N ILE A 38 -7.87 -3.88 -1.20
CA ILE A 38 -6.55 -3.27 -0.97
C ILE A 38 -6.16 -2.33 -2.13
N ASP A 39 -6.34 -2.76 -3.38
CA ASP A 39 -6.07 -1.93 -4.58
C ASP A 39 -6.89 -0.64 -4.54
N GLU A 40 -8.19 -0.74 -4.28
CA GLU A 40 -9.07 0.43 -4.22
C GLU A 40 -8.70 1.36 -3.04
N CYS A 41 -8.26 0.83 -1.88
CA CYS A 41 -7.76 1.66 -0.78
C CYS A 41 -6.50 2.44 -1.17
N ILE A 42 -5.52 1.76 -1.78
CA ILE A 42 -4.26 2.37 -2.19
C ILE A 42 -4.50 3.41 -3.28
N LYS A 43 -5.34 3.07 -4.27
CA LYS A 43 -5.73 3.98 -5.34
C LYS A 43 -6.42 5.22 -4.79
N ALA A 44 -7.36 5.07 -3.86
CA ALA A 44 -8.05 6.19 -3.24
C ALA A 44 -7.07 7.13 -2.52
N ASP A 45 -6.05 6.59 -1.85
CA ASP A 45 -5.00 7.39 -1.22
C ASP A 45 -4.12 8.12 -2.26
N LEU A 46 -3.70 7.40 -3.31
CA LEU A 46 -2.87 7.97 -4.38
C LEU A 46 -3.58 9.14 -5.08
N ILE A 47 -4.87 9.00 -5.40
CA ILE A 47 -5.65 10.04 -6.11
C ILE A 47 -6.32 11.04 -5.16
N ALA A 48 -6.12 10.93 -3.83
CA ALA A 48 -6.68 11.88 -2.87
C ALA A 48 -6.11 13.30 -3.06
N ASP A 49 -4.94 13.42 -3.68
CA ASP A 49 -4.34 14.70 -4.03
C ASP A 49 -5.03 15.28 -5.27
N GLU A 50 -5.77 16.39 -5.11
CA GLU A 50 -6.55 17.02 -6.18
C GLU A 50 -5.67 17.62 -7.31
N ASP A 51 -4.37 17.81 -7.04
CA ASP A 51 -3.34 18.25 -8.00
C ASP A 51 -2.68 17.07 -8.74
N ASN A 52 -3.18 15.84 -8.55
CA ASN A 52 -2.58 14.64 -9.11
C ASN A 52 -2.75 14.58 -10.65
N ILE A 53 -1.72 15.03 -11.37
CA ILE A 53 -1.57 15.00 -12.83
C ILE A 53 -1.25 13.61 -13.40
N TYR A 54 -1.33 12.55 -12.59
CA TYR A 54 -0.96 11.19 -12.99
C TYR A 54 -2.21 10.44 -13.47
N ALA A 55 -2.19 9.92 -14.70
CA ALA A 55 -3.36 9.31 -15.36
C ALA A 55 -3.40 7.79 -15.23
N GLU A 56 -2.25 7.15 -15.01
CA GLU A 56 -2.14 5.70 -14.89
C GLU A 56 -1.53 5.35 -13.53
N TYR A 57 -2.12 4.37 -12.86
CA TYR A 57 -1.62 3.83 -11.60
C TYR A 57 -1.49 2.32 -11.70
N ASN A 58 -0.57 1.75 -10.93
CA ASN A 58 -0.43 0.31 -10.78
C ASN A 58 -0.18 -0.01 -9.30
N VAL A 59 -0.89 -1.00 -8.78
CA VAL A 59 -0.64 -1.53 -7.44
C VAL A 59 -0.13 -2.96 -7.59
N ASP A 60 1.01 -3.22 -6.97
CA ASP A 60 1.61 -4.55 -6.92
C ASP A 60 1.75 -4.96 -5.46
N VAL A 61 0.92 -5.92 -5.04
CA VAL A 61 0.95 -6.51 -3.71
C VAL A 61 1.87 -7.72 -3.73
N LYS A 62 2.90 -7.72 -2.89
CA LYS A 62 3.83 -8.83 -2.77
C LYS A 62 4.02 -9.24 -1.32
N PRO A 63 4.06 -10.56 -1.03
CA PRO A 63 4.64 -11.02 0.21
C PRO A 63 6.12 -10.59 0.22
N PHE A 64 6.57 -9.99 1.31
CA PHE A 64 7.97 -9.67 1.51
C PHE A 64 8.48 -10.42 2.73
N ASP A 65 9.79 -10.62 2.80
CA ASP A 65 10.40 -11.31 3.93
C ASP A 65 10.60 -10.28 5.05
N PRO A 66 9.88 -10.37 6.18
CA PRO A 66 9.98 -9.38 7.27
C PRO A 66 11.40 -9.27 7.84
N ALA A 67 12.20 -10.34 7.71
CA ALA A 67 13.61 -10.35 8.12
C ALA A 67 14.53 -9.56 7.18
N VAL A 68 14.11 -9.28 5.94
CA VAL A 68 14.90 -8.54 4.94
C VAL A 68 14.77 -7.02 5.13
N LEU A 69 13.64 -6.54 5.64
CA LEU A 69 13.38 -5.10 5.81
C LEU A 69 13.32 -4.64 7.28
N GLU A 70 13.57 -5.53 8.25
CA GLU A 70 13.37 -5.26 9.70
C GLU A 70 11.94 -4.78 10.04
N LEU A 71 10.96 -5.12 9.18
CA LEU A 71 9.57 -4.72 9.30
C LEU A 71 8.72 -5.85 9.87
N GLU A 72 9.02 -6.24 11.11
CA GLU A 72 8.31 -7.32 11.81
C GLU A 72 6.82 -7.02 12.05
N GLN A 73 6.37 -5.79 11.80
CA GLN A 73 4.98 -5.37 12.01
C GLN A 73 4.06 -5.59 10.79
N TYR A 74 4.61 -5.89 9.62
CA TYR A 74 3.85 -6.12 8.39
C TYR A 74 4.12 -7.52 7.85
N GLU A 75 3.06 -8.19 7.40
CA GLU A 75 3.14 -9.52 6.79
C GLU A 75 3.18 -9.45 5.27
N TYR A 76 2.68 -8.35 4.70
CA TYR A 76 2.66 -8.11 3.26
C TYR A 76 3.05 -6.65 2.97
N ALA A 77 3.54 -6.40 1.76
CA ALA A 77 3.84 -5.07 1.27
C ALA A 77 3.15 -4.85 -0.07
N ALA A 78 2.83 -3.60 -0.37
CA ALA A 78 2.32 -3.21 -1.66
C ALA A 78 3.05 -1.96 -2.15
N SER A 79 3.25 -1.87 -3.46
CA SER A 79 3.79 -0.68 -4.10
C SER A 79 2.75 -0.07 -5.01
N GLY A 80 2.41 1.19 -4.77
CA GLY A 80 1.59 2.00 -5.65
C GLY A 80 2.49 2.87 -6.53
N ILE A 81 2.43 2.68 -7.85
CA ILE A 81 3.20 3.45 -8.82
C ILE A 81 2.26 4.41 -9.54
N LEU A 82 2.60 5.69 -9.52
CA LEU A 82 1.92 6.73 -10.28
C LEU A 82 2.74 7.09 -11.51
N TYR A 83 2.12 6.95 -12.68
CA TYR A 83 2.71 7.32 -13.96
C TYR A 83 2.16 8.67 -14.43
N PRO A 84 3.06 9.62 -14.75
CA PRO A 84 2.62 10.94 -15.18
C PRO A 84 1.82 10.86 -16.48
N ALA A 85 0.71 11.60 -16.56
CA ALA A 85 -0.11 11.65 -17.78
C ALA A 85 0.59 12.38 -18.94
N ASP A 86 1.47 13.33 -18.61
CA ASP A 86 2.14 14.23 -19.54
C ASP A 86 3.64 13.95 -19.58
N SER A 87 4.24 13.95 -20.77
CA SER A 87 5.70 13.72 -20.98
C SER A 87 6.61 14.79 -20.34
N ASN A 88 6.04 15.86 -19.78
CA ASN A 88 6.77 16.94 -19.10
C ASN A 88 6.78 16.81 -17.57
N ALA A 89 6.11 15.81 -17.01
CA ALA A 89 6.05 15.60 -15.57
C ALA A 89 7.28 14.80 -15.08
N PRO A 90 7.65 14.96 -13.79
CA PRO A 90 8.81 14.30 -13.20
C PRO A 90 8.67 12.77 -13.23
N GLU A 91 9.78 12.08 -12.99
CA GLU A 91 9.89 10.61 -12.95
C GLU A 91 8.73 9.94 -12.17
N ASN A 92 8.49 8.67 -12.45
CA ASN A 92 7.44 7.88 -11.79
C ASN A 92 7.53 8.02 -10.26
N ILE A 93 6.40 8.33 -9.61
CA ILE A 93 6.34 8.36 -8.16
C ILE A 93 5.98 6.97 -7.68
N ILE A 94 6.78 6.44 -6.75
CA ILE A 94 6.55 5.13 -6.13
C ILE A 94 6.23 5.38 -4.65
N HIS A 95 5.08 4.89 -4.22
CA HIS A 95 4.67 4.85 -2.82
C HIS A 95 4.69 3.41 -2.33
N GLU A 96 5.19 3.21 -1.11
CA GLU A 96 5.26 1.92 -0.45
C GLU A 96 4.23 1.83 0.68
N TYR A 97 3.56 0.69 0.76
CA TYR A 97 2.48 0.42 1.70
C TYR A 97 2.74 -0.89 2.45
N GLY A 98 2.57 -0.84 3.77
CA GLY A 98 2.71 -1.99 4.65
C GLY A 98 1.34 -2.55 4.97
N ILE A 99 1.17 -3.85 4.87
CA ILE A 99 -0.10 -4.51 5.14
C ILE A 99 0.09 -5.45 6.32
N LYS A 100 -0.76 -5.26 7.33
CA LYS A 100 -0.79 -6.09 8.53
C LYS A 100 -2.01 -6.99 8.49
N GLU A 101 -1.81 -8.31 8.58
CA GLU A 101 -2.91 -9.25 8.75
C GLU A 101 -3.27 -9.35 10.25
N LEU A 102 -4.55 -9.18 10.55
CA LEU A 102 -5.13 -9.47 11.83
C LEU A 102 -6.14 -10.59 11.65
N LYS A 103 -5.81 -11.73 12.25
CA LYS A 103 -6.74 -12.86 12.33
C LYS A 103 -7.83 -12.48 13.33
N CYS A 104 -9.05 -12.32 12.83
CA CYS A 104 -10.22 -12.27 13.70
C CYS A 104 -10.47 -13.68 14.22
N GLU A 105 -9.80 -14.06 15.33
CA GLU A 105 -10.17 -15.24 16.10
C GLU A 105 -11.54 -14.96 16.75
N ASN A 106 -12.52 -15.80 16.42
CA ASN A 106 -13.86 -15.78 17.00
C ASN A 106 -13.92 -16.77 18.15
#